data_AF-A0A182LT75-F1
#
_entry.id   AF-A0A182LT75-F1
#
_cell.length_a   1.000
_cell.length_b   1.000
_cell.length_c   1.000
_cell.angle_alpha   90.00
_cell.angle_beta   90.00
_cell.angle_gamma   90.00
#
_symmetry.space_group_name_H-M   'P 1'
#
loop_
_entity.id
_entity.type
_entity.pdbx_description
1 polymer ?
#
loop_
_entity_poly.entity_id
_entity_poly.type
_entity_poly.pdbx_seq_one_letter_code
_entity_poly.pdbx_strand_id
1 'polypeptide(L)'
;LTSTTQPSHAISAIVVSLVLVALWPNLISGVQQKHEDRHQEAEDIRVSALTQIAYLSSFTIHFGAQIWMTFVSGLALYFSLPRHTFGLIQEILFPKYFTLGTGLSTISLISFVQLRRSTRPELANRNLAHWDSIDLLQIAALALTAFLELFVRLYLAPPMLRLMHVKHRFENRACIGQEVGHFNGTSNGFLERSRHYKATHKKFRQIHMTIAIINMLSFTCTCVHLLYIATRVTI
;
A
#
# COMPACT_ATOMS: atom_id res chain seq x y z
N LEU A 1 16.16 -11.14 -15.21
CA LEU A 1 14.78 -10.84 -15.62
C LEU A 1 14.59 -9.32 -15.59
N THR A 2 14.99 -8.67 -16.67
CA THR A 2 14.98 -7.22 -16.87
C THR A 2 14.17 -6.95 -18.13
N SER A 3 13.03 -6.26 -17.97
CA SER A 3 12.36 -5.40 -18.95
C SER A 3 10.84 -5.49 -18.75
N THR A 4 10.30 -4.78 -17.76
CA THR A 4 8.86 -4.52 -17.63
C THR A 4 8.61 -3.16 -16.96
N THR A 5 9.30 -2.10 -17.38
CA THR A 5 8.87 -0.73 -17.01
C THR A 5 7.62 -0.29 -17.80
N GLN A 6 7.39 -0.89 -18.96
CA GLN A 6 6.28 -0.52 -19.85
C GLN A 6 4.87 -0.89 -19.33
N PRO A 7 4.62 -2.07 -18.71
CA PRO A 7 3.28 -2.39 -18.21
C PRO A 7 2.96 -1.72 -16.85
N SER A 8 3.94 -1.32 -16.04
CA SER A 8 3.64 -0.69 -14.74
C SER A 8 3.06 0.71 -14.90
N HIS A 9 3.56 1.50 -15.85
CA HIS A 9 2.98 2.80 -16.18
C HIS A 9 1.63 2.65 -16.86
N ALA A 10 1.42 1.60 -17.68
CA ALA A 10 0.12 1.29 -18.25
C ALA A 10 -0.89 0.87 -17.18
N ILE A 11 -0.50 0.06 -16.20
CA ILE A 11 -1.35 -0.34 -15.07
C ILE A 11 -1.66 0.87 -14.18
N SER A 12 -0.68 1.72 -13.88
CA SER A 12 -0.93 2.98 -13.16
C SER A 12 -1.81 3.94 -13.95
N ALA A 13 -1.62 4.04 -15.27
CA ALA A 13 -2.50 4.81 -16.14
C ALA A 13 -3.91 4.20 -16.16
N ILE A 14 -4.07 2.88 -16.17
CA ILE A 14 -5.37 2.20 -16.09
C ILE A 14 -6.04 2.46 -14.73
N VAL A 15 -5.30 2.42 -13.63
CA VAL A 15 -5.83 2.73 -12.28
C VAL A 15 -6.22 4.20 -12.18
N VAL A 16 -5.37 5.11 -12.65
CA VAL A 16 -5.66 6.55 -12.70
C VAL A 16 -6.82 6.84 -13.66
N SER A 17 -6.88 6.18 -14.81
CA SER A 17 -7.98 6.28 -15.76
C SER A 17 -9.26 5.65 -15.23
N LEU A 18 -9.22 4.57 -14.46
CA LEU A 18 -10.38 4.00 -13.78
C LEU A 18 -10.90 4.95 -12.70
N VAL A 19 -9.99 5.55 -11.92
CA VAL A 19 -10.34 6.59 -10.96
C VAL A 19 -10.93 7.80 -11.69
N LEU A 20 -10.32 8.27 -12.78
CA LEU A 20 -10.80 9.41 -13.55
C LEU A 20 -12.12 9.11 -14.28
N VAL A 21 -12.32 7.91 -14.83
CA VAL A 21 -13.55 7.46 -15.52
C VAL A 21 -14.67 7.19 -14.53
N ALA A 22 -14.39 6.64 -13.34
CA ALA A 22 -15.36 6.57 -12.25
C ALA A 22 -15.77 7.96 -11.75
N LEU A 23 -14.89 8.96 -11.91
CA LEU A 23 -15.15 10.36 -11.58
C LEU A 23 -15.66 11.18 -12.78
N TRP A 24 -15.59 10.67 -14.03
CA TRP A 24 -15.89 11.38 -15.28
C TRP A 24 -17.37 11.70 -15.49
N PRO A 25 -18.34 10.80 -15.17
CA PRO A 25 -19.77 11.15 -15.16
C PRO A 25 -20.08 12.35 -14.26
N ASN A 26 -19.22 12.63 -13.26
CA ASN A 26 -19.39 13.68 -12.27
C ASN A 26 -18.77 15.03 -12.67
N LEU A 27 -18.27 15.18 -13.91
CA LEU A 27 -17.73 16.45 -14.43
C LEU A 27 -18.65 17.16 -15.43
N ILE A 28 -19.59 16.46 -16.10
CA ILE A 28 -20.34 17.02 -17.24
C ILE A 28 -21.86 16.87 -17.12
N SER A 29 -22.40 15.90 -16.40
CA SER A 29 -23.85 15.63 -16.49
C SER A 29 -24.67 16.32 -15.39
N GLY A 30 -25.06 17.57 -15.66
CA GLY A 30 -26.37 18.04 -15.26
C GLY A 30 -27.42 17.59 -16.30
N VAL A 31 -28.66 17.39 -15.82
CA VAL A 31 -29.94 17.24 -16.55
C VAL A 31 -30.55 15.82 -16.64
N GLN A 32 -31.53 15.60 -15.74
CA GLN A 32 -32.86 14.94 -15.87
C GLN A 32 -32.98 13.45 -16.28
N GLN A 33 -33.99 12.64 -15.86
CA GLN A 33 -35.28 12.86 -15.19
C GLN A 33 -35.86 11.55 -14.61
N LYS A 34 -36.55 11.67 -13.46
CA LYS A 34 -37.75 10.96 -12.92
C LYS A 34 -38.37 9.77 -13.69
N HIS A 35 -38.49 8.62 -13.00
CA HIS A 35 -39.72 7.83 -12.69
C HIS A 35 -39.46 6.30 -12.69
N GLU A 36 -39.28 5.66 -11.51
CA GLU A 36 -39.55 4.22 -11.25
C GLU A 36 -39.27 3.82 -9.76
N ASP A 37 -40.10 4.30 -8.84
CA ASP A 37 -39.87 4.32 -7.38
C ASP A 37 -39.79 2.96 -6.63
N ARG A 38 -39.84 1.79 -7.29
CA ARG A 38 -39.82 0.49 -6.58
C ARG A 38 -38.73 -0.49 -7.02
N HIS A 39 -38.30 -0.43 -8.28
CA HIS A 39 -37.11 -1.15 -8.73
C HIS A 39 -35.83 -0.39 -8.35
N GLN A 40 -35.90 0.95 -8.37
CA GLN A 40 -34.79 1.82 -8.07
C GLN A 40 -34.36 1.75 -6.59
N GLU A 41 -35.32 1.65 -5.66
CA GLU A 41 -35.03 1.54 -4.23
C GLU A 41 -34.31 0.22 -3.87
N ALA A 42 -34.73 -0.90 -4.49
CA ALA A 42 -34.08 -2.20 -4.27
C ALA A 42 -32.67 -2.28 -4.90
N GLU A 43 -32.45 -1.56 -6.01
CA GLU A 43 -31.14 -1.44 -6.66
C GLU A 43 -30.19 -0.55 -5.85
N ASP A 44 -30.67 0.61 -5.38
CA ASP A 44 -29.92 1.54 -4.54
C ASP A 44 -29.48 0.90 -3.22
N ILE A 45 -30.35 0.08 -2.59
CA ILE A 45 -30.02 -0.69 -1.39
C ILE A 45 -28.90 -1.69 -1.67
N ARG A 46 -28.97 -2.42 -2.80
CA ARG A 46 -27.94 -3.40 -3.19
C ARG A 46 -26.59 -2.73 -3.47
N VAL A 47 -26.60 -1.61 -4.20
CA VAL A 47 -25.37 -0.84 -4.52
C VAL A 47 -24.74 -0.29 -3.24
N SER A 48 -25.54 0.23 -2.31
CA SER A 48 -25.07 0.70 -1.00
C SER A 48 -24.47 -0.44 -0.17
N ALA A 49 -25.12 -1.61 -0.11
CA ALA A 49 -24.61 -2.78 0.60
C ALA A 49 -23.29 -3.31 0.00
N LEU A 50 -23.19 -3.39 -1.33
CA LEU A 50 -21.95 -3.80 -2.01
C LEU A 50 -20.81 -2.80 -1.74
N THR A 51 -21.10 -1.50 -1.73
CA THR A 51 -20.11 -0.45 -1.42
C THR A 51 -19.61 -0.55 0.01
N GLN A 52 -20.51 -0.81 0.97
CA GLN A 52 -20.15 -1.05 2.37
C GLN A 52 -19.28 -2.30 2.54
N ILE A 53 -19.66 -3.42 1.91
CA ILE A 53 -18.88 -4.66 1.93
C ILE A 53 -17.51 -4.41 1.30
N ALA A 54 -17.45 -3.74 0.15
CA ALA A 54 -16.19 -3.40 -0.51
C ALA A 54 -15.30 -2.55 0.40
N TYR A 55 -15.85 -1.50 1.02
CA TYR A 55 -15.15 -0.63 1.96
C TYR A 55 -14.58 -1.39 3.18
N LEU A 56 -15.45 -2.10 3.90
CA LEU A 56 -15.08 -2.82 5.12
C LEU A 56 -14.07 -3.93 4.83
N SER A 57 -14.31 -4.72 3.77
CA SER A 57 -13.42 -5.81 3.39
C SER A 57 -12.06 -5.28 2.92
N SER A 58 -12.04 -4.27 2.05
CA SER A 58 -10.77 -3.73 1.54
C SER A 58 -9.94 -3.13 2.66
N PHE A 59 -10.56 -2.35 3.54
CA PHE A 59 -9.86 -1.72 4.65
C PHE A 59 -9.34 -2.77 5.65
N THR A 60 -10.18 -3.73 6.06
CA THR A 60 -9.81 -4.75 7.05
C THR A 60 -8.72 -5.67 6.53
N ILE A 61 -8.80 -6.11 5.27
CA ILE A 61 -7.76 -6.93 4.64
C ILE A 61 -6.44 -6.15 4.57
N HIS A 62 -6.49 -4.86 4.18
CA HIS A 62 -5.29 -4.03 4.09
C HIS A 62 -4.63 -3.83 5.46
N PHE A 63 -5.40 -3.40 6.45
CA PHE A 63 -4.92 -3.18 7.81
C PHE A 63 -4.35 -4.46 8.43
N GLY A 64 -5.06 -5.58 8.27
CA GLY A 64 -4.59 -6.89 8.72
C GLY A 64 -3.30 -7.32 8.02
N ALA A 65 -3.18 -7.08 6.70
CA ALA A 65 -1.96 -7.36 5.96
C ALA A 65 -0.77 -6.51 6.44
N GLN A 66 -0.98 -5.23 6.80
CA GLN A 66 0.07 -4.37 7.35
C GLN A 66 0.59 -4.91 8.68
N ILE A 67 -0.30 -5.31 9.59
CA ILE A 67 0.07 -5.91 10.89
C ILE A 67 0.84 -7.21 10.66
N TRP A 68 0.26 -8.11 9.85
CA TRP A 68 0.83 -9.42 9.61
C TRP A 68 2.21 -9.33 8.95
N MET A 69 2.35 -8.55 7.88
CA MET A 69 3.60 -8.44 7.13
C MET A 69 4.69 -7.75 7.93
N THR A 70 4.37 -6.70 8.69
CA THR A 70 5.37 -5.93 9.42
C THR A 70 5.81 -6.62 10.69
N PHE A 71 4.86 -7.02 11.54
CA PHE A 71 5.17 -7.44 12.91
C PHE A 71 5.25 -8.95 13.04
N VAL A 72 4.29 -9.69 12.48
CA VAL A 72 4.23 -11.15 12.66
C VAL A 72 5.24 -11.83 11.74
N SER A 73 5.01 -11.74 10.43
CA SER A 73 5.84 -12.38 9.42
C SER A 73 7.24 -11.76 9.37
N GLY A 74 7.36 -10.44 9.40
CA GLY A 74 8.65 -9.75 9.35
C GLY A 74 9.61 -10.17 10.46
N LEU A 75 9.16 -10.13 11.72
CA LEU A 75 9.99 -10.50 12.86
C LEU A 75 10.25 -12.01 12.91
N ALA A 76 9.22 -12.84 12.71
CA ALA A 76 9.39 -14.29 12.72
C ALA A 76 10.42 -14.75 11.68
N LEU A 77 10.31 -14.28 10.43
CA LEU A 77 11.24 -14.65 9.38
C LEU A 77 12.66 -14.12 9.64
N TYR A 78 12.79 -12.91 10.19
CA TYR A 78 14.09 -12.35 10.54
C TYR A 78 14.84 -13.18 11.61
N PHE A 79 14.12 -13.68 12.61
CA PHE A 79 14.69 -14.46 13.70
C PHE A 79 14.78 -15.96 13.44
N SER A 80 14.11 -16.47 12.41
CA SER A 80 14.07 -17.91 12.13
C SER A 80 14.79 -18.33 10.85
N LEU A 81 15.08 -17.41 9.92
CA LEU A 81 15.68 -17.77 8.64
C LEU A 81 17.10 -17.23 8.44
N PRO A 82 17.93 -17.95 7.67
CA PRO A 82 19.17 -17.41 7.14
C PRO A 82 18.94 -16.07 6.42
N ARG A 83 19.85 -15.10 6.60
CA ARG A 83 19.71 -13.74 6.02
C ARG A 83 19.44 -13.75 4.52
N HIS A 84 20.10 -14.62 3.76
CA HIS A 84 19.89 -14.73 2.31
C HIS A 84 18.50 -15.26 1.96
N THR A 85 18.05 -16.31 2.66
CA THR A 85 16.71 -16.88 2.49
C THR A 85 15.64 -15.86 2.83
N PHE A 86 15.82 -15.11 3.93
CA PHE A 86 14.92 -14.03 4.30
C PHE A 86 14.83 -12.96 3.21
N GLY A 87 15.97 -12.52 2.66
CA GLY A 87 16.00 -11.56 1.56
C GLY A 87 15.26 -12.05 0.30
N LEU A 88 15.42 -13.34 -0.06
CA LEU A 88 14.69 -13.93 -1.19
C LEU A 88 13.17 -13.99 -0.96
N ILE A 89 12.74 -14.20 0.29
CA ILE A 89 11.31 -14.13 0.63
C ILE A 89 10.82 -12.69 0.51
N GLN A 90 11.59 -11.70 0.98
CA GLN A 90 11.25 -10.28 0.83
C GLN A 90 11.13 -9.87 -0.64
N GLU A 91 11.98 -10.41 -1.52
CA GLU A 91 11.89 -10.21 -2.97
C GLU A 91 10.54 -10.60 -3.56
N ILE A 92 9.97 -11.69 -3.08
CA ILE A 92 8.67 -12.18 -3.56
C ILE A 92 7.52 -11.41 -2.88
N LEU A 93 7.64 -11.15 -1.58
CA LEU A 93 6.54 -10.60 -0.78
C LEU A 93 6.40 -9.08 -0.92
N PHE A 94 7.49 -8.31 -0.95
CA PHE A 94 7.41 -6.85 -1.00
C PHE A 94 6.59 -6.34 -2.20
N PRO A 95 6.85 -6.81 -3.44
CA PRO A 95 6.01 -6.47 -4.59
C PRO A 95 4.52 -6.73 -4.38
N LYS A 96 4.18 -7.91 -3.84
CA LYS A 96 2.78 -8.34 -3.66
C LYS A 96 2.10 -7.52 -2.57
N TYR A 97 2.79 -7.33 -1.45
CA TYR A 97 2.30 -6.56 -0.30
C TYR A 97 1.98 -5.11 -0.69
N PHE A 98 2.91 -4.39 -1.32
CA PHE A 98 2.68 -2.99 -1.68
C PHE A 98 1.66 -2.83 -2.82
N THR A 99 1.57 -3.79 -3.75
CA THR A 99 0.52 -3.80 -4.79
C THR A 99 -0.86 -4.06 -4.17
N LEU A 100 -0.98 -5.06 -3.29
CA LEU A 100 -2.21 -5.36 -2.56
C LEU A 100 -2.66 -4.13 -1.76
N GLY A 101 -1.76 -3.55 -0.96
CA GLY A 101 -2.07 -2.40 -0.14
C GLY A 101 -2.51 -1.18 -0.96
N THR A 102 -1.79 -0.86 -2.05
CA THR A 102 -2.20 0.23 -2.97
C THR A 102 -3.63 0.01 -3.48
N GLY A 103 -3.94 -1.20 -3.95
CA GLY A 103 -5.25 -1.53 -4.49
C GLY A 103 -6.35 -1.45 -3.45
N LEU A 104 -6.15 -2.09 -2.29
CA LEU A 104 -7.13 -2.10 -1.21
C LEU A 104 -7.34 -0.73 -0.58
N SER A 105 -6.29 0.08 -0.44
CA SER A 105 -6.39 1.46 0.02
C SER A 105 -7.17 2.34 -0.95
N THR A 106 -6.95 2.14 -2.26
CA THR A 106 -7.71 2.84 -3.32
C THR A 106 -9.18 2.45 -3.31
N ILE A 107 -9.50 1.16 -3.17
CA ILE A 107 -10.88 0.67 -3.04
C ILE A 107 -11.52 1.28 -1.79
N SER A 108 -10.81 1.26 -0.65
CA SER A 108 -11.31 1.84 0.60
C SER A 108 -11.61 3.33 0.45
N LEU A 109 -10.74 4.09 -0.23
CA LEU A 109 -10.91 5.51 -0.50
C LEU A 109 -12.16 5.79 -1.36
N ILE A 110 -12.29 5.07 -2.48
CA ILE A 110 -13.42 5.25 -3.40
C ILE A 110 -14.73 4.90 -2.68
N SER A 111 -14.78 3.74 -2.03
CA SER A 111 -15.97 3.28 -1.32
C SER A 111 -16.32 4.19 -0.14
N PHE A 112 -15.32 4.73 0.58
CA PHE A 112 -15.54 5.72 1.63
C PHE A 112 -16.25 6.97 1.08
N VAL A 113 -15.70 7.57 0.01
CA VAL A 113 -16.30 8.78 -0.59
C VAL A 113 -17.71 8.50 -1.11
N GLN A 114 -17.92 7.36 -1.77
CA GLN A 114 -19.24 6.94 -2.28
C GLN A 114 -20.25 6.77 -1.15
N LEU A 115 -19.86 6.08 -0.07
CA LEU A 115 -20.73 5.87 1.09
C LEU A 115 -21.08 7.18 1.78
N ARG A 116 -20.11 8.09 1.97
CA ARG A 116 -20.37 9.41 2.56
C ARG A 116 -21.35 10.24 1.73
N ARG A 117 -21.26 10.21 0.40
CA ARG A 117 -22.22 10.89 -0.49
C ARG A 117 -23.61 10.25 -0.46
N SER A 118 -23.67 8.91 -0.42
CA SER A 118 -24.94 8.19 -0.37
C SER A 118 -25.69 8.42 0.95
N THR A 119 -24.99 8.39 2.08
CA THR A 119 -25.62 8.59 3.39
C THR A 119 -25.95 10.05 3.69
N ARG A 120 -25.26 11.00 3.05
CA ARG A 120 -25.45 12.43 3.28
C ARG A 120 -25.74 13.17 1.97
N PRO A 121 -27.02 13.25 1.56
CA PRO A 121 -27.41 13.82 0.26
C PRO A 121 -27.01 15.29 0.11
N GLU A 122 -26.82 16.03 1.21
CA GLU A 122 -26.31 17.41 1.20
C GLU A 122 -24.86 17.52 0.71
N LEU A 123 -24.08 16.44 0.77
CA LEU A 123 -22.70 16.36 0.26
C LEU A 123 -22.63 15.78 -1.16
N ALA A 124 -23.70 15.19 -1.69
CA ALA A 124 -23.69 14.47 -2.97
C ALA A 124 -23.19 15.35 -4.13
N ASN A 125 -23.62 16.60 -4.17
CA ASN A 125 -23.26 17.56 -5.23
C ASN A 125 -22.26 18.63 -4.77
N ARG A 126 -21.73 18.54 -3.54
CA ARG A 126 -20.78 19.53 -3.02
C ARG A 126 -19.34 19.13 -3.33
N ASN A 127 -18.53 20.13 -3.69
CA ASN A 127 -17.09 19.97 -3.79
C ASN A 127 -16.51 19.48 -2.46
N LEU A 128 -15.54 18.55 -2.51
CA LEU A 128 -14.83 18.01 -1.35
C LEU A 128 -14.30 19.11 -0.42
N ALA A 129 -13.91 20.27 -0.96
CA ALA A 129 -13.44 21.41 -0.16
C ALA A 129 -14.42 21.89 0.93
N HIS A 130 -15.72 21.57 0.82
CA HIS A 130 -16.76 21.94 1.78
C HIS A 130 -17.16 20.79 2.72
N TRP A 131 -16.44 19.68 2.67
CA TRP A 131 -16.70 18.54 3.55
C TRP A 131 -16.13 18.81 4.95
N ASP A 132 -16.64 18.07 5.94
CA ASP A 132 -16.13 18.15 7.31
C ASP A 132 -14.63 17.83 7.36
N SER A 133 -13.89 18.57 8.18
CA SER A 133 -12.44 18.44 8.30
C SER A 133 -12.01 17.00 8.68
N ILE A 134 -12.85 16.29 9.45
CA ILE A 134 -12.58 14.90 9.82
C ILE A 134 -12.70 13.95 8.62
N ASP A 135 -13.72 14.14 7.78
CA ASP A 135 -13.88 13.32 6.56
C ASP A 135 -12.76 13.60 5.56
N LEU A 136 -12.35 14.86 5.43
CA LEU A 136 -11.20 15.26 4.61
C LEU A 136 -9.90 14.65 5.12
N LEU A 137 -9.71 14.58 6.44
CA LEU A 137 -8.56 13.91 7.04
C LEU A 137 -8.53 12.42 6.68
N GLN A 138 -9.69 11.73 6.66
CA GLN A 138 -9.76 10.33 6.27
C GLN A 138 -9.46 10.10 4.78
N ILE A 139 -10.01 10.95 3.92
CA ILE A 139 -9.72 10.95 2.48
C ILE A 139 -8.22 11.15 2.27
N ALA A 140 -7.61 12.13 2.94
CA ALA A 140 -6.18 12.40 2.85
C ALA A 140 -5.34 11.23 3.39
N ALA A 141 -5.74 10.61 4.50
CA ALA A 141 -5.03 9.46 5.09
C ALA A 141 -5.03 8.24 4.16
N LEU A 142 -6.18 7.88 3.59
CA LEU A 142 -6.30 6.77 2.64
C LEU A 142 -5.57 7.07 1.34
N ALA A 143 -5.71 8.29 0.79
CA ALA A 143 -4.99 8.70 -0.42
C ALA A 143 -3.47 8.69 -0.22
N LEU A 144 -3.00 9.20 0.92
CA LEU A 144 -1.58 9.20 1.27
C LEU A 144 -1.06 7.76 1.41
N THR A 145 -1.83 6.87 2.04
CA THR A 145 -1.48 5.45 2.17
C THR A 145 -1.31 4.79 0.79
N ALA A 146 -2.31 4.92 -0.09
CA ALA A 146 -2.25 4.38 -1.45
C ALA A 146 -1.06 4.95 -2.24
N PHE A 147 -0.81 6.25 -2.14
CA PHE A 147 0.33 6.92 -2.79
C PHE A 147 1.67 6.41 -2.28
N LEU A 148 1.86 6.33 -0.95
CA LEU A 148 3.10 5.91 -0.33
C LEU A 148 3.46 4.46 -0.67
N GLU A 149 2.47 3.57 -0.62
CA GLU A 149 2.67 2.15 -0.94
C GLU A 149 2.97 1.96 -2.44
N LEU A 150 2.28 2.70 -3.31
CA LEU A 150 2.57 2.70 -4.74
C LEU A 150 3.98 3.26 -5.02
N PHE A 151 4.35 4.34 -4.35
CA PHE A 151 5.68 4.94 -4.47
C PHE A 151 6.77 3.96 -4.05
N VAL A 152 6.59 3.28 -2.91
CA VAL A 152 7.51 2.23 -2.48
C VAL A 152 7.60 1.13 -3.53
N ARG A 153 6.46 0.65 -4.03
CA ARG A 153 6.39 -0.44 -5.01
C ARG A 153 7.16 -0.12 -6.29
N LEU A 154 7.02 1.09 -6.80
CA LEU A 154 7.56 1.50 -8.10
C LEU A 154 8.99 2.03 -8.00
N TYR A 155 9.34 2.78 -6.95
CA TYR A 155 10.58 3.54 -6.90
C TYR A 155 11.59 3.06 -5.87
N LEU A 156 11.15 2.44 -4.75
CA LEU A 156 12.07 2.01 -3.70
C LEU A 156 12.35 0.51 -3.70
N ALA A 157 11.33 -0.32 -3.91
CA ALA A 157 11.48 -1.78 -3.92
C ALA A 157 12.42 -2.26 -5.04
N PRO A 158 12.32 -1.80 -6.31
CA PRO A 158 13.22 -2.29 -7.37
C PRO A 158 14.71 -2.02 -7.13
N PRO A 159 15.17 -0.80 -6.77
CA PRO A 159 16.58 -0.58 -6.46
C PRO A 159 17.03 -1.29 -5.18
N MET A 160 16.16 -1.42 -4.17
CA MET A 160 16.48 -2.18 -2.95
C MET A 160 16.79 -3.64 -3.29
N LEU A 161 15.95 -4.31 -4.09
CA LEU A 161 16.14 -5.70 -4.50
C LEU A 161 17.40 -5.90 -5.34
N ARG A 162 17.70 -4.98 -6.27
CA ARG A 162 18.96 -5.02 -7.02
C ARG A 162 20.19 -4.96 -6.10
N LEU A 163 20.17 -4.05 -5.12
CA LEU A 163 21.27 -3.94 -4.15
C LEU A 163 21.37 -5.17 -3.25
N MET A 164 20.24 -5.77 -2.87
CA MET A 164 20.19 -7.03 -2.14
C MET A 164 20.87 -8.17 -2.92
N HIS A 165 20.56 -8.34 -4.21
CA HIS A 165 21.21 -9.35 -5.04
C HIS A 165 22.71 -9.11 -5.19
N VAL A 166 23.12 -7.86 -5.41
CA VAL A 166 24.54 -7.50 -5.49
C VAL A 166 25.24 -7.84 -4.18
N LYS A 167 24.64 -7.48 -3.04
CA LYS A 167 25.14 -7.81 -1.69
C LYS A 167 25.27 -9.34 -1.51
N HIS A 168 24.22 -10.11 -1.81
CA HIS A 168 24.25 -11.57 -1.68
C HIS A 168 25.35 -12.21 -2.55
N ARG A 169 25.62 -11.69 -3.75
CA ARG A 169 26.73 -12.18 -4.58
C ARG A 169 28.10 -11.98 -3.94
N PHE A 170 28.34 -10.87 -3.26
CA PHE A 170 29.59 -10.66 -2.51
C PHE A 170 29.69 -11.58 -1.29
N GLU A 171 28.58 -11.72 -0.56
CA GLU A 171 28.50 -12.56 0.63
C GLU A 171 28.70 -14.05 0.28
N ASN A 172 28.11 -14.53 -0.81
CA ASN A 172 28.29 -15.91 -1.30
C ASN A 172 29.74 -16.23 -1.64
N ARG A 173 30.50 -15.28 -2.24
CA ARG A 173 31.93 -15.48 -2.54
C ARG A 173 32.79 -15.59 -1.28
N ALA A 174 32.31 -15.05 -0.17
CA ALA A 174 32.95 -15.14 1.14
C ALA A 174 32.37 -16.27 2.00
N CYS A 175 31.49 -17.12 1.44
CA CYS A 175 30.78 -18.20 2.13
C CYS A 175 30.03 -17.76 3.40
N ILE A 176 29.43 -16.56 3.38
CA ILE A 176 28.60 -16.04 4.48
C ILE A 176 27.18 -15.71 4.01
N GLY A 177 26.28 -15.38 4.95
CA GLY A 177 24.88 -15.04 4.67
C GLY A 177 23.88 -16.11 5.12
N GLN A 178 24.39 -17.19 5.72
CA GLN A 178 23.59 -18.29 6.24
C GLN A 178 23.24 -18.14 7.72
N GLU A 179 23.94 -17.24 8.42
CA GLU A 179 23.60 -16.83 9.78
C GLU A 179 22.17 -16.30 9.88
N VAL A 180 21.54 -16.55 11.03
CA VAL A 180 20.17 -16.14 11.35
C VAL A 180 20.21 -14.83 12.14
N GLY A 181 19.32 -13.90 11.82
CA GLY A 181 19.25 -12.60 12.49
C GLY A 181 20.44 -11.67 12.16
N HIS A 182 21.17 -11.24 13.20
CA HIS A 182 22.17 -10.18 13.07
C HIS A 182 23.55 -10.70 12.65
N PHE A 183 24.20 -9.97 11.74
CA PHE A 183 25.57 -10.23 11.32
C PHE A 183 26.45 -9.00 11.55
N ASN A 184 27.45 -9.12 12.44
CA ASN A 184 28.32 -8.02 12.84
C ASN A 184 29.37 -7.63 11.77
N GLY A 185 29.56 -8.40 10.70
CA GLY A 185 30.48 -8.03 9.60
C GLY A 185 31.97 -8.09 9.93
N THR A 186 32.33 -8.09 11.21
CA THR A 186 33.71 -8.11 11.74
C THR A 186 34.33 -9.51 11.74
N SER A 187 33.54 -10.56 11.53
CA SER A 187 34.04 -11.94 11.49
C SER A 187 34.71 -12.32 10.18
N ASN A 188 34.67 -11.45 9.15
CA ASN A 188 35.25 -11.73 7.83
C ASN A 188 36.09 -10.56 7.31
N GLY A 189 37.42 -10.67 7.47
CA GLY A 189 38.37 -9.62 7.08
C GLY A 189 38.39 -9.27 5.59
N PHE A 190 37.93 -10.16 4.70
CA PHE A 190 37.83 -9.90 3.27
C PHE A 190 36.71 -8.89 2.95
N LEU A 191 35.52 -9.07 3.56
CA LEU A 191 34.40 -8.14 3.38
C LEU A 191 34.61 -6.82 4.10
N GLU A 192 35.30 -6.84 5.23
CA GLU A 192 35.69 -5.63 5.95
C GLU A 192 36.62 -4.75 5.12
N ARG A 193 37.52 -5.34 4.32
CA ARG A 193 38.43 -4.57 3.45
C ARG A 193 37.77 -4.09 2.15
N SER A 194 36.64 -4.68 1.74
CA SER A 194 35.97 -4.33 0.49
C SER A 194 35.18 -3.02 0.58
N ARG A 195 35.74 -1.95 0.00
CA ARG A 195 35.06 -0.63 -0.13
C ARG A 195 33.74 -0.74 -0.91
N HIS A 196 33.72 -1.57 -1.94
CA HIS A 196 32.56 -1.76 -2.80
C HIS A 196 31.41 -2.49 -2.07
N TYR A 197 31.73 -3.50 -1.26
CA TYR A 197 30.74 -4.16 -0.40
C TYR A 197 30.15 -3.20 0.62
N LYS A 198 30.99 -2.45 1.35
CA LYS A 198 30.55 -1.45 2.33
C LYS A 198 29.62 -0.39 1.71
N ALA A 199 29.95 0.11 0.51
CA ALA A 199 29.12 1.06 -0.22
C ALA A 199 27.76 0.46 -0.62
N THR A 200 27.75 -0.77 -1.15
CA THR A 200 26.52 -1.49 -1.53
C THR A 200 25.63 -1.75 -0.31
N HIS A 201 26.22 -2.28 0.77
CA HIS A 201 25.52 -2.56 2.02
C HIS A 201 24.92 -1.29 2.64
N LYS A 202 25.66 -0.18 2.65
CA LYS A 202 25.17 1.12 3.12
C LYS A 202 23.95 1.58 2.31
N LYS A 203 24.02 1.54 0.97
CA LYS A 203 22.91 1.94 0.09
C LYS A 203 21.70 1.02 0.26
N PHE A 204 21.91 -0.29 0.32
CA PHE A 204 20.86 -1.27 0.59
C PHE A 204 20.13 -0.93 1.90
N ARG A 205 20.89 -0.75 2.98
CA ARG A 205 20.33 -0.44 4.30
C ARG A 205 19.59 0.89 4.31
N GLN A 206 20.12 1.92 3.65
CA GLN A 206 19.45 3.22 3.54
C GLN A 206 18.07 3.08 2.90
N ILE A 207 18.00 2.46 1.71
CA ILE A 207 16.71 2.29 1.01
C ILE A 207 15.77 1.39 1.82
N HIS A 208 16.27 0.30 2.40
CA HIS A 208 15.46 -0.60 3.23
C HIS A 208 14.85 0.12 4.43
N MET A 209 15.63 0.95 5.15
CA MET A 209 15.12 1.75 6.26
C MET A 209 14.11 2.80 5.80
N THR A 210 14.33 3.44 4.64
CA THR A 210 13.35 4.37 4.06
C THR A 210 12.02 3.67 3.77
N ILE A 211 12.04 2.46 3.20
CA ILE A 211 10.84 1.65 2.98
C ILE A 211 10.13 1.35 4.30
N ALA A 212 10.87 0.95 5.34
CA ALA A 212 10.30 0.67 6.65
C ALA A 212 9.62 1.90 7.27
N ILE A 213 10.24 3.09 7.17
CA ILE A 213 9.66 4.35 7.66
C ILE A 213 8.36 4.69 6.91
N ILE A 214 8.37 4.58 5.58
CA ILE A 214 7.18 4.85 4.76
C ILE A 214 6.06 3.85 5.10
N ASN A 215 6.38 2.59 5.32
CA ASN A 215 5.42 1.58 5.76
C ASN A 215 4.83 1.92 7.13
N MET A 216 5.62 2.43 8.09
CA MET A 216 5.12 2.88 9.40
C MET A 216 4.25 4.13 9.31
N LEU A 217 4.58 5.06 8.40
CA LEU A 217 3.73 6.21 8.13
C LEU A 217 2.37 5.77 7.55
N SER A 218 2.40 4.87 6.57
CA SER A 218 1.19 4.29 5.96
C SER A 218 0.33 3.54 7.00
N PHE A 219 0.97 2.78 7.90
CA PHE A 219 0.29 2.12 9.02
C PHE A 219 -0.31 3.11 10.02
N THR A 220 0.35 4.25 10.26
CA THR A 220 -0.20 5.32 11.11
C THR A 220 -1.47 5.91 10.50
N CYS A 221 -1.47 6.16 9.18
CA CYS A 221 -2.64 6.64 8.46
C CYS A 221 -3.82 5.66 8.55
N THR A 222 -3.58 4.35 8.39
CA THR A 222 -4.64 3.35 8.53
C THR A 222 -5.10 3.19 9.97
N CYS A 223 -4.24 3.36 10.98
CA CYS A 223 -4.65 3.43 12.38
C CYS A 223 -5.57 4.62 12.65
N VAL A 224 -5.26 5.81 12.12
CA VAL A 224 -6.14 6.99 12.23
C VAL A 224 -7.50 6.69 11.60
N HIS A 225 -7.52 5.99 10.47
CA HIS A 225 -8.76 5.58 9.81
C HIS A 225 -9.55 4.52 10.59
N LEU A 226 -8.86 3.56 11.19
CA LEU A 226 -9.47 2.56 12.06
C LEU A 226 -10.15 3.23 13.26
N LEU A 227 -9.48 4.19 13.89
CA LEU A 227 -10.03 4.96 15.01
C LEU A 227 -11.27 5.76 14.58
N TYR A 228 -11.25 6.33 13.37
CA TYR A 228 -12.44 6.97 12.80
C TYR A 228 -13.59 5.98 12.66
N ILE A 229 -13.35 4.80 12.07
CA ILE A 229 -14.39 3.77 11.92
C ILE A 229 -14.94 3.38 13.30
N ALA A 230 -14.07 3.09 14.26
CA ALA A 230 -14.46 2.63 15.59
C ALA A 230 -15.27 3.67 16.40
N THR A 231 -15.08 4.97 16.14
CA THR A 231 -15.70 6.04 16.94
C THR A 231 -16.85 6.75 16.24
N ARG A 232 -16.96 6.66 14.92
CA ARG A 232 -17.92 7.44 14.11
C ARG A 232 -18.79 6.61 13.19
N VAL A 233 -18.47 5.35 12.95
CA VAL A 233 -19.36 4.43 12.20
C VAL A 233 -20.22 3.71 13.23
N THR A 234 -21.44 4.20 13.42
CA THR A 234 -22.51 3.41 14.04
C THR A 234 -22.97 2.42 12.97
N ILE A 235 -22.70 1.14 13.19
CA ILE A 235 -23.28 0.05 12.39
C ILE A 235 -24.77 -0.04 12.71
#